data_AF-A0A2C6MJ03-F1
#
_entry.id   AF-A0A2C6MJ03-F1
#
_cell.length_a   1.000
_cell.length_b   1.000
_cell.length_c   1.000
_cell.angle_alpha   90.00
_cell.angle_beta   90.00
_cell.angle_gamma   90.00
#
_symmetry.space_group_name_H-M   'P 1'
#
loop_
_entity.id
_entity.type
_entity.pdbx_description
1 polymer ?
#
loop_
_entity_poly.entity_id
_entity_poly.type
_entity_poly.pdbx_seq_one_letter_code
_entity_poly.pdbx_strand_id
1 'polypeptide(L)'
;MKLDFLAKFADPVMQTPAGQGAFLAGVVLGMVARGQTKDGSIDGAPLFKQMTFGRMKRRDLKRHLARVPELVKAYDLNYKDLIRKLAAYAGELILQDEGFELGVDGNFAFATAFMNAREYFWTIFGKQHGENDEGN
;
A
#
# COMPACT_ATOMS: atom_id res chain seq x y z
N MET A 1 14.03 -0.45 -4.88
CA MET A 1 12.62 -0.70 -5.20
C MET A 1 12.56 -0.96 -6.68
N LYS A 2 11.98 -2.07 -7.11
CA LYS A 2 11.76 -2.47 -8.51
C LYS A 2 10.34 -2.06 -8.86
N LEU A 3 10.18 -0.96 -9.60
CA LEU A 3 8.87 -0.37 -9.89
C LEU A 3 8.51 -0.44 -11.39
N ASP A 4 9.37 -1.04 -12.20
CA ASP A 4 9.19 -1.13 -13.66
C ASP A 4 7.93 -1.89 -14.07
N PHE A 5 7.39 -2.72 -13.19
CA PHE A 5 6.12 -3.42 -13.42
C PHE A 5 4.91 -2.48 -13.43
N LEU A 6 4.98 -1.33 -12.75
CA LEU A 6 3.89 -0.34 -12.73
C LEU A 6 3.65 0.25 -14.13
N ALA A 7 4.71 0.38 -14.94
CA ALA A 7 4.60 0.84 -16.32
C ALA A 7 3.93 -0.18 -17.26
N LYS A 8 3.72 -1.42 -16.81
CA LYS A 8 3.08 -2.48 -17.59
C LYS A 8 1.56 -2.54 -17.40
N PHE A 9 1.00 -1.73 -16.50
CA PHE A 9 -0.45 -1.66 -16.38
C PHE A 9 -1.07 -1.12 -17.67
N ALA A 10 -2.10 -1.81 -18.17
CA ALA A 10 -2.82 -1.40 -19.37
C ALA A 10 -3.70 -0.16 -19.15
N ASP A 11 -4.06 0.11 -17.90
CA ASP A 11 -4.92 1.22 -17.51
C ASP A 11 -4.15 2.56 -17.55
N PRO A 12 -4.61 3.58 -18.28
CA PRO A 12 -3.95 4.88 -18.37
C PRO A 12 -3.81 5.61 -17.03
N VAL A 13 -4.79 5.48 -16.13
CA VAL A 13 -4.76 6.09 -14.80
C VAL A 13 -3.62 5.50 -13.97
N MET A 14 -3.41 4.19 -14.08
CA MET A 14 -2.32 3.46 -13.41
C MET A 14 -0.92 3.79 -13.93
N GLN A 15 -0.83 4.40 -15.10
CA GLN A 15 0.45 4.88 -15.66
C GLN A 15 0.80 6.29 -15.16
N THR A 16 -0.16 7.01 -14.57
CA THR A 16 0.11 8.33 -13.98
C THR A 16 0.85 8.20 -12.63
N PRO A 17 1.65 9.21 -12.24
CA PRO A 17 2.29 9.22 -10.92
C PRO A 17 1.29 9.03 -9.79
N ALA A 18 0.16 9.73 -9.83
CA ALA A 18 -0.82 9.66 -8.75
C ALA A 18 -1.58 8.32 -8.70
N GLY A 19 -1.86 7.69 -9.85
CA GLY A 19 -2.40 6.33 -9.91
C GLY A 19 -1.41 5.29 -9.36
N GLN A 20 -0.14 5.38 -9.72
CA GLN A 20 0.92 4.58 -9.11
C GLN A 20 1.02 4.82 -7.61
N GLY A 21 0.89 6.08 -7.17
CA GLY A 21 0.83 6.45 -5.77
C GLY A 21 -0.34 5.79 -5.03
N ALA A 22 -1.54 5.78 -5.62
CA ALA A 22 -2.71 5.10 -5.07
C ALA A 22 -2.50 3.59 -4.96
N PHE A 23 -1.91 2.96 -5.98
CA PHE A 23 -1.54 1.55 -5.95
C PHE A 23 -0.53 1.24 -4.84
N LEU A 24 0.57 1.98 -4.77
CA LEU A 24 1.60 1.77 -3.76
C LEU A 24 1.09 2.07 -2.35
N ALA A 25 0.17 3.02 -2.19
CA ALA A 25 -0.53 3.25 -0.93
C ALA A 25 -1.36 2.03 -0.51
N GLY A 26 -1.99 1.33 -1.46
CA GLY A 26 -2.64 0.05 -1.22
C GLY A 26 -1.67 -1.00 -0.68
N VAL A 27 -0.51 -1.18 -1.32
CA VAL A 27 0.54 -2.11 -0.84
C VAL A 27 0.97 -1.77 0.58
N VAL A 28 1.24 -0.50 0.87
CA VAL A 28 1.69 -0.04 2.20
C VAL A 28 0.63 -0.31 3.26
N LEU A 29 -0.62 0.15 3.03
CA LEU A 29 -1.68 0.01 4.01
C LEU A 29 -2.11 -1.45 4.18
N GLY A 30 -2.02 -2.28 3.14
CA GLY A 30 -2.28 -3.70 3.22
C GLY A 30 -1.20 -4.43 4.04
N MET A 31 0.08 -4.09 3.87
CA MET A 31 1.16 -4.63 4.72
C MET A 31 0.99 -4.23 6.18
N VAL A 32 0.61 -2.97 6.43
CA VAL A 32 0.32 -2.51 7.81
C VAL A 32 -0.88 -3.25 8.39
N ALA A 33 -1.98 -3.38 7.63
CA ALA A 33 -3.17 -4.08 8.10
C ALA A 33 -2.87 -5.55 8.46
N ARG A 34 -2.16 -6.28 7.58
CA ARG A 34 -1.72 -7.66 7.87
C ARG A 34 -0.87 -7.76 9.13
N GLY A 35 0.01 -6.80 9.35
CA GLY A 35 0.85 -6.76 10.55
C GLY A 35 0.10 -6.44 11.85
N GLN A 36 -1.15 -5.97 11.78
CA GLN A 36 -1.96 -5.70 12.98
C GLN A 36 -2.65 -6.93 13.54
N THR A 37 -2.64 -8.04 12.81
CA THR A 37 -3.26 -9.31 13.22
C THR A 37 -2.18 -10.37 13.43
N LYS A 38 -2.44 -11.29 14.35
CA LYS A 38 -1.46 -12.35 14.69
C LYS A 38 -1.39 -13.45 13.63
N ASP A 39 -2.52 -13.73 12.99
CA ASP A 39 -2.69 -14.72 11.92
C ASP A 39 -2.40 -14.15 10.52
N GLY A 40 -2.07 -12.86 10.43
CA GLY A 40 -1.84 -12.16 9.16
C GLY A 40 -3.10 -11.97 8.30
N SER A 41 -4.28 -12.26 8.86
CA SER A 41 -5.57 -12.03 8.20
C SER A 41 -5.89 -10.54 8.16
N ILE A 42 -6.43 -10.05 7.05
CA ILE A 42 -6.70 -8.63 6.88
C ILE A 42 -8.03 -8.24 7.55
N ASP A 43 -9.02 -9.14 7.57
CA ASP A 43 -10.39 -8.83 8.02
C ASP A 43 -10.46 -8.43 9.50
N GLY A 44 -9.56 -8.98 10.31
CA GLY A 44 -9.42 -8.64 11.73
C GLY A 44 -8.77 -7.28 11.98
N ALA A 45 -8.04 -6.73 11.01
CA ALA A 45 -7.16 -5.59 11.21
C ALA A 45 -7.92 -4.28 11.51
N PRO A 46 -7.57 -3.55 12.57
CA PRO A 46 -8.15 -2.24 12.86
C PRO A 46 -8.05 -1.24 11.69
N LEU A 47 -6.96 -1.28 10.91
CA LEU A 47 -6.80 -0.42 9.74
C LEU A 47 -7.77 -0.80 8.63
N PHE A 48 -7.97 -2.09 8.37
CA PHE A 48 -8.92 -2.56 7.35
C PHE A 48 -10.34 -2.03 7.60
N LYS A 49 -10.80 -2.10 8.86
CA LYS A 49 -12.12 -1.60 9.28
C LYS A 49 -12.29 -0.08 9.13
N GLN A 50 -11.20 0.67 9.01
CA GLN A 50 -11.22 2.12 8.81
C GLN A 50 -11.22 2.51 7.33
N MET A 51 -11.03 1.56 6.41
CA MET A 51 -10.98 1.85 4.97
C MET A 51 -12.39 1.95 4.38
N THR A 52 -12.64 3.00 3.60
CA THR A 52 -13.86 3.14 2.79
C THR A 52 -13.57 2.72 1.35
N PHE A 53 -13.32 1.43 1.13
CA PHE A 53 -12.99 0.89 -0.19
C PHE A 53 -14.00 1.32 -1.27
N GLY A 54 -13.51 1.64 -2.47
CA GLY A 54 -14.34 2.08 -3.59
C GLY A 54 -14.78 3.54 -3.54
N ARG A 55 -14.57 4.26 -2.42
CA ARG A 55 -14.98 5.66 -2.25
C ARG A 55 -13.92 6.54 -1.61
N MET A 56 -12.69 6.06 -1.50
CA MET A 56 -11.63 6.85 -0.93
C MET A 56 -11.28 8.01 -1.83
N LYS A 57 -10.93 9.13 -1.20
CA LYS A 57 -10.40 10.32 -1.87
C LYS A 57 -8.90 10.43 -1.60
N ARG A 58 -8.23 11.25 -2.41
CA ARG A 58 -6.81 11.61 -2.25
C ARG A 58 -6.46 12.02 -0.81
N ARG A 59 -7.33 12.82 -0.18
CA ARG A 59 -7.16 13.26 1.23
C ARG A 59 -7.16 12.09 2.21
N ASP A 60 -8.00 11.10 1.98
CA ASP A 60 -8.13 9.94 2.87
C ASP A 60 -6.87 9.08 2.78
N LEU A 61 -6.35 8.84 1.57
CA LEU A 61 -5.05 8.17 1.38
C LEU A 61 -3.92 8.90 2.11
N LYS A 62 -3.82 10.22 1.93
CA LYS A 62 -2.80 11.04 2.62
C LYS A 62 -2.92 10.89 4.15
N ARG A 63 -4.15 10.96 4.68
CA ARG A 63 -4.41 10.80 6.12
C ARG A 63 -3.99 9.41 6.62
N HIS A 64 -4.23 8.36 5.85
CA HIS A 64 -3.83 7.01 6.24
C HIS A 64 -2.32 6.80 6.15
N LEU A 65 -1.67 7.28 5.08
CA LEU A 65 -0.22 7.23 4.92
C LEU A 65 0.52 8.00 6.02
N ALA A 66 0.00 9.16 6.43
CA ALA A 66 0.59 9.95 7.52
C ALA A 66 0.66 9.19 8.86
N ARG A 67 -0.23 8.21 9.09
CA ARG A 67 -0.26 7.38 10.30
C ARG A 67 0.67 6.17 10.24
N VAL A 68 1.23 5.85 9.07
CA VAL A 68 2.06 4.66 8.89
C VAL A 68 3.27 4.62 9.84
N PRO A 69 4.06 5.71 10.04
CA PRO A 69 5.21 5.67 10.94
C PRO A 69 4.85 5.28 12.37
N GLU A 70 3.70 5.76 12.85
CA GLU A 70 3.16 5.46 14.18
C GLU A 70 2.65 4.02 14.27
N LEU A 71 1.84 3.59 13.29
CA LEU A 71 1.28 2.23 13.26
C LEU A 71 2.37 1.17 13.17
N VAL A 72 3.39 1.39 12.34
CA VAL A 72 4.54 0.49 12.20
C VAL A 72 5.28 0.32 13.53
N LYS A 73 5.36 1.38 14.35
CA LYS A 73 5.98 1.33 15.68
C LYS A 73 5.07 0.66 16.71
N ALA A 74 3.79 1.03 16.73
CA ALA A 74 2.83 0.56 17.73
C ALA A 74 2.58 -0.95 17.68
N TYR A 75 2.65 -1.54 16.48
CA TYR A 75 2.47 -2.98 16.27
C TYR A 75 3.80 -3.73 16.09
N ASP A 76 4.94 -3.05 16.25
CA ASP A 76 6.31 -3.56 15.98
C ASP A 76 6.40 -4.41 14.70
N LEU A 77 6.02 -3.80 13.58
CA LEU A 77 5.92 -4.53 12.31
C LEU A 77 7.28 -4.94 11.77
N ASN A 78 7.33 -6.15 11.21
CA ASN A 78 8.45 -6.61 10.39
C ASN A 78 8.66 -5.67 9.19
N TYR A 79 9.91 -5.52 8.76
CA TYR A 79 10.31 -4.68 7.62
C TYR A 79 9.88 -3.21 7.74
N LYS A 80 9.76 -2.69 8.97
CA LYS A 80 9.33 -1.32 9.28
C LYS A 80 9.98 -0.24 8.41
N ASP A 81 11.28 -0.35 8.15
CA ASP A 81 12.00 0.65 7.36
C ASP A 81 11.66 0.58 5.87
N LEU A 82 11.41 -0.61 5.33
CA LEU A 82 10.95 -0.79 3.95
C LEU A 82 9.52 -0.28 3.77
N ILE A 83 8.63 -0.57 4.73
CA ILE A 83 7.25 -0.07 4.74
C ILE A 83 7.24 1.47 4.78
N ARG A 84 8.04 2.08 5.67
CA ARG A 84 8.16 3.55 5.76
C ARG A 84 8.72 4.16 4.48
N LYS A 85 9.75 3.54 3.89
CA LYS A 85 10.33 3.98 2.61
C LYS A 85 9.29 3.96 1.49
N LEU A 86 8.50 2.89 1.39
CA LEU A 86 7.45 2.79 0.39
C LEU A 86 6.31 3.78 0.66
N ALA A 87 5.94 4.00 1.92
CA ALA A 87 4.92 4.97 2.32
C ALA A 87 5.30 6.40 1.94
N ALA A 88 6.56 6.79 2.19
CA ALA A 88 7.08 8.09 1.80
C ALA A 88 7.01 8.28 0.28
N TYR A 89 7.46 7.29 -0.49
CA TYR A 89 7.44 7.34 -1.95
C TYR A 89 6.01 7.37 -2.52
N ALA A 90 5.09 6.56 -1.99
CA ALA A 90 3.68 6.61 -2.38
C ALA A 90 3.06 7.98 -2.09
N GLY A 91 3.39 8.57 -0.94
CA GLY A 91 2.95 9.91 -0.56
C GLY A 91 3.47 10.99 -1.51
N GLU A 92 4.74 10.92 -1.91
CA GLU A 92 5.34 11.83 -2.89
C GLU A 92 4.62 11.77 -4.24
N LEU A 93 4.38 10.58 -4.77
CA LEU A 93 3.64 10.39 -6.03
C LEU A 93 2.21 10.93 -5.98
N ILE A 94 1.50 10.75 -4.86
CA ILE A 94 0.16 11.32 -4.66
C ILE A 94 0.20 12.86 -4.58
N LEU A 95 1.33 13.44 -4.19
CA LEU A 95 1.50 14.90 -4.11
C LEU A 95 1.75 15.53 -5.49
N GLN A 96 2.35 14.80 -6.43
CA GLN A 96 2.76 15.33 -7.74
C GLN A 96 1.61 15.78 -8.64
N ASP A 97 0.41 15.25 -8.47
CA ASP A 97 -0.78 15.69 -9.20
C ASP A 97 -1.84 16.22 -8.22
N GLU A 98 -2.10 17.53 -8.30
CA GLU A 98 -3.11 18.16 -7.45
C GLU A 98 -4.55 17.90 -7.88
N GLY A 99 -4.77 17.73 -9.18
CA GLY A 99 -6.08 17.50 -9.79
C GLY A 99 -6.49 16.03 -9.81
N PHE A 100 -5.59 15.11 -9.46
CA PHE A 100 -5.89 13.69 -9.42
C PHE A 100 -7.01 13.36 -8.42
N GLU A 101 -8.11 12.88 -8.96
CA GLU A 101 -9.15 12.19 -8.21
C GLU A 101 -8.96 10.68 -8.31
N LEU A 102 -9.15 9.97 -7.20
CA LEU A 102 -9.04 8.52 -7.19
C LEU A 102 -10.07 7.86 -8.13
N GLY A 103 -11.26 8.44 -8.28
CA GLY A 103 -12.31 7.92 -9.15
C GLY A 103 -12.61 6.43 -8.92
N VAL A 104 -13.03 5.74 -9.97
CA VAL A 104 -13.20 4.27 -9.95
C VAL A 104 -11.84 3.59 -10.06
N ASP A 105 -11.01 4.01 -11.01
CA ASP A 105 -9.78 3.30 -11.37
C ASP A 105 -8.72 3.35 -10.27
N GLY A 106 -8.51 4.52 -9.64
CA GLY A 106 -7.60 4.67 -8.50
C GLY A 106 -8.09 3.95 -7.25
N ASN A 107 -9.41 3.86 -7.03
CA ASN A 107 -9.97 3.04 -5.96
C ASN A 107 -9.78 1.54 -6.25
N PHE A 108 -9.95 1.11 -7.49
CA PHE A 108 -9.72 -0.27 -7.92
C PHE A 108 -8.24 -0.66 -7.79
N ALA A 109 -7.34 0.23 -8.23
CA ALA A 109 -5.89 0.11 -8.08
C ALA A 109 -5.49 -0.09 -6.62
N PHE A 110 -5.98 0.82 -5.76
CA PHE A 110 -5.74 0.75 -4.32
C PHE A 110 -6.24 -0.57 -3.74
N ALA A 111 -7.49 -0.96 -4.01
CA ALA A 111 -8.11 -2.13 -3.41
C ALA A 111 -7.37 -3.41 -3.83
N THR A 112 -7.06 -3.54 -5.13
CA THR A 112 -6.30 -4.67 -5.67
C THR A 112 -4.92 -4.77 -5.03
N ALA A 113 -4.20 -3.65 -4.91
CA ALA A 113 -2.90 -3.60 -4.26
C ALA A 113 -2.97 -3.95 -2.78
N PHE A 114 -4.00 -3.47 -2.09
CA PHE A 114 -4.21 -3.68 -0.66
C PHE A 114 -4.45 -5.16 -0.33
N MET A 115 -5.32 -5.83 -1.09
CA MET A 115 -5.62 -7.25 -0.87
C MET A 115 -4.39 -8.15 -1.15
N ASN A 116 -3.61 -7.79 -2.17
CA ASN A 116 -2.43 -8.52 -2.62
C ASN A 116 -1.11 -7.91 -2.12
N ALA A 117 -1.16 -7.15 -1.01
CA ALA A 117 -0.05 -6.32 -0.56
C ALA A 117 1.25 -7.09 -0.33
N ARG A 118 1.18 -8.32 0.21
CA ARG A 118 2.37 -9.15 0.46
C ARG A 118 3.13 -9.47 -0.84
N GLU A 119 2.40 -9.88 -1.87
CA GLU A 119 2.99 -10.27 -3.16
C GLU A 119 3.63 -9.09 -3.86
N TYR A 120 2.92 -7.95 -3.92
CA TYR A 120 3.46 -6.73 -4.51
C TYR A 120 4.61 -6.15 -3.70
N PHE A 121 4.56 -6.21 -2.37
CA PHE A 121 5.66 -5.76 -1.52
C PHE A 121 6.96 -6.51 -1.86
N TRP A 122 6.89 -7.84 -2.01
CA TRP A 122 8.05 -8.64 -2.40
C TRP A 122 8.44 -8.48 -3.87
N THR A 123 7.51 -8.15 -4.74
CA THR A 123 7.83 -7.75 -6.12
C THR A 123 8.65 -6.46 -6.13
N ILE A 124 8.30 -5.49 -5.27
CA ILE A 124 8.96 -4.19 -5.16
C ILE A 124 10.35 -4.29 -4.53
N PHE A 125 10.51 -5.03 -3.44
CA PHE A 125 11.80 -5.09 -2.72
C PHE A 125 12.68 -6.27 -3.13
N GLY A 126 12.10 -7.26 -3.82
CA GLY A 126 12.70 -8.57 -4.02
C GLY A 126 12.62 -9.38 -2.73
N LYS A 127 12.22 -10.67 -2.82
CA LYS A 127 12.39 -11.58 -1.69
C LYS A 127 13.88 -11.63 -1.35
N GLN A 128 14.25 -11.29 -0.11
CA GLN A 128 15.58 -11.64 0.38
C GLN A 128 15.62 -13.18 0.46
N HIS A 129 16.68 -13.79 -0.08
CA HIS A 129 16.90 -15.24 0.05
C HIS A 129 16.87 -15.59 1.55
N GLY A 130 15.83 -16.31 1.98
CA GLY A 130 15.60 -16.67 3.38
C GLY A 130 14.13 -16.86 3.78
N GLU A 131 13.18 -16.26 3.05
CA GLU A 131 11.75 -16.40 3.39
C GLU A 131 11.06 -17.54 2.62
N ASN A 132 11.48 -18.76 2.95
CA ASN A 132 10.57 -19.90 2.94
C ASN A 132 10.07 -20.07 4.38
N ASP A 133 8.77 -20.24 4.52
CA ASP A 133 8.06 -20.68 5.72
C ASP A 133 8.24 -19.88 7.01
N GLU A 134 7.19 -19.19 7.40
CA GLU A 134 6.68 -19.28 8.78
C GLU A 134 5.21 -18.87 8.74
N GLY A 135 4.37 -19.86 8.45
CA GLY A 135 3.09 -19.94 9.13
C GLY A 135 3.39 -20.42 10.55
N ASN A 136 2.96 -19.64 11.54
CA ASN A 136 2.72 -20.11 12.90
C ASN A 136 1.49 -19.37 13.43
#